data_AF-A0A660ZH01-F1
#
_entry.id   AF-A0A660ZH01-F1
#
_cell.length_a   1.000
_cell.length_b   1.000
_cell.length_c   1.000
_cell.angle_alpha   90.00
_cell.angle_beta   90.00
_cell.angle_gamma   90.00
#
_symmetry.space_group_name_H-M   'P 1'
#
loop_
_entity.id
_entity.type
_entity.pdbx_description
1 polymer ?
#
loop_
_entity_poly.entity_id
_entity_poly.type
_entity_poly.pdbx_seq_one_letter_code
_entity_poly.pdbx_strand_id
1 'polypeptide(L)'
;MDIPQIDRSNYLKGLLITAKVDKQLTDPEKKIIKQFSDKLGFSSDFYEEIISSLLANEYIKEEPIVFSNTEIARSFIEDGLNLALADDKLDAKELKWLTATAKANSIDESWVNKKLNELKSSSRLFGNTEFALYSLI
;
A
#
# COMPACT_ATOMS: atom_id res chain seq x y z
N MET A 1 -6.89 14.41 -10.45
CA MET A 1 -7.44 14.88 -9.16
C MET A 1 -6.23 15.25 -8.31
N ASP A 2 -6.24 16.36 -7.57
CA ASP A 2 -5.12 16.61 -6.65
C ASP A 2 -5.36 15.85 -5.34
N ILE A 3 -4.41 15.01 -4.93
CA ILE A 3 -4.50 14.24 -3.70
C ILE A 3 -4.14 15.16 -2.53
N PRO A 4 -5.02 15.32 -1.52
CA PRO A 4 -4.73 16.14 -0.35
C PRO A 4 -3.40 15.75 0.31
N GLN A 5 -2.63 16.72 0.80
CA GLN A 5 -1.32 16.46 1.42
C GLN A 5 -1.39 15.42 2.55
N ILE A 6 -2.47 15.45 3.33
CA ILE A 6 -2.71 14.46 4.40
C ILE A 6 -2.88 13.05 3.82
N ASP A 7 -3.58 12.91 2.70
CA ASP A 7 -3.79 11.63 2.04
C ASP A 7 -2.52 11.11 1.39
N ARG A 8 -1.65 11.98 0.86
CA ARG A 8 -0.32 11.57 0.37
C ARG A 8 0.51 10.96 1.49
N SER A 9 0.50 11.58 2.66
CA SER A 9 1.19 11.09 3.87
C SER A 9 0.59 9.77 4.37
N ASN A 10 -0.74 9.70 4.40
CA ASN A 10 -1.49 8.50 4.76
C ASN A 10 -1.25 7.34 3.78
N TYR A 11 -1.11 7.62 2.48
CA TYR A 11 -0.83 6.62 1.46
C TYR A 11 0.51 5.94 1.71
N LEU A 12 1.57 6.75 1.85
CA LEU A 12 2.90 6.21 2.12
C LEU A 12 2.94 5.49 3.46
N LYS A 13 2.35 6.06 4.52
CA LYS A 13 2.24 5.42 5.83
C LYS A 13 1.53 4.07 5.73
N GLY A 14 0.45 3.98 4.97
CA GLY A 14 -0.29 2.74 4.78
C GLY A 14 0.52 1.65 4.07
N LEU A 15 1.30 2.02 3.04
CA LEU A 15 2.19 1.08 2.35
C LEU A 15 3.30 0.57 3.27
N LEU A 16 3.88 1.47 4.08
CA LEU A 16 4.89 1.11 5.08
C LEU A 16 4.35 0.17 6.17
N ILE A 17 3.09 0.35 6.59
CA ILE A 17 2.46 -0.57 7.54
C ILE A 17 2.20 -1.93 6.88
N THR A 18 1.73 -1.93 5.63
CA THR A 18 1.48 -3.16 4.87
C THR A 18 2.75 -4.00 4.80
N ALA A 19 3.86 -3.43 4.31
CA ALA A 19 5.15 -4.10 4.21
C ALA A 19 5.91 -4.32 5.54
N LYS A 20 5.28 -4.03 6.69
CA LYS A 20 5.88 -4.24 8.02
C LYS A 20 5.15 -5.30 8.82
N VAL A 21 3.85 -5.48 8.60
CA VAL A 21 2.98 -6.24 9.51
C VAL A 21 3.34 -7.74 9.57
N ASP A 22 3.89 -8.27 8.49
CA ASP A 22 4.42 -9.64 8.39
C ASP A 22 5.82 -9.79 9.05
N LYS A 23 6.46 -8.65 9.37
CA LYS A 23 7.82 -8.47 9.92
C LYS A 23 8.95 -8.81 8.95
N GLN A 24 8.69 -8.79 7.65
CA GLN A 24 9.71 -8.94 6.62
C GLN A 24 9.60 -7.75 5.66
N LEU A 25 10.71 -7.33 5.08
CA LEU A 25 10.72 -6.24 4.10
C LEU A 25 11.59 -6.66 2.93
N THR A 26 10.94 -7.10 1.86
CA THR A 26 11.58 -7.64 0.66
C THR A 26 12.03 -6.52 -0.28
N ASP A 27 12.98 -6.82 -1.17
CA ASP A 27 13.46 -5.83 -2.15
C ASP A 27 12.40 -5.42 -3.19
N PRO A 28 11.50 -6.30 -3.67
CA PRO A 28 10.34 -5.89 -4.47
C PRO A 28 9.47 -4.84 -3.77
N GLU A 29 9.14 -5.04 -2.49
CA GLU A 29 8.33 -4.09 -1.73
C GLU A 29 9.02 -2.74 -1.55
N LYS A 30 10.31 -2.74 -1.20
CA LYS A 30 11.11 -1.51 -1.12
C LYS A 30 11.05 -0.73 -2.42
N LYS A 31 11.23 -1.41 -3.56
CA LYS A 31 11.19 -0.77 -4.88
C LYS A 31 9.83 -0.13 -5.16
N ILE A 32 8.73 -0.80 -4.81
CA ILE A 32 7.38 -0.26 -4.97
C ILE A 32 7.18 0.95 -4.05
N ILE A 33 7.52 0.84 -2.76
CA ILE A 33 7.40 1.94 -1.79
C ILE A 33 8.23 3.15 -2.23
N LYS A 34 9.42 2.92 -2.81
CA LYS A 34 10.26 3.98 -3.38
C LYS A 34 9.54 4.73 -4.50
N GLN A 35 8.95 4.00 -5.45
CA GLN A 35 8.19 4.59 -6.55
C GLN A 35 7.02 5.45 -6.06
N PHE A 36 6.32 5.01 -5.01
CA PHE A 36 5.25 5.80 -4.38
C PHE A 36 5.80 7.03 -3.65
N SER A 37 6.87 6.87 -2.86
CA SER A 37 7.52 7.97 -2.15
C SER A 37 7.91 9.10 -3.09
N ASP A 38 8.58 8.76 -4.19
CA ASP A 38 9.02 9.74 -5.20
C ASP A 38 7.81 10.40 -5.89
N LYS A 39 6.81 9.62 -6.29
CA LYS A 39 5.62 10.13 -6.98
C LYS A 39 4.75 11.03 -6.09
N LEU A 40 4.70 10.76 -4.78
CA LEU A 40 3.97 11.56 -3.79
C LEU A 40 4.72 12.84 -3.37
N GLY A 41 5.99 12.97 -3.76
CA GLY A 41 6.81 14.16 -3.55
C GLY A 41 7.65 14.14 -2.27
N PHE A 42 7.93 12.95 -1.73
CA PHE A 42 8.84 12.79 -0.59
C PHE A 42 10.30 12.79 -1.04
N SER A 43 11.22 13.22 -0.17
CA SER A 43 12.64 13.20 -0.49
C SER A 43 13.21 11.79 -0.47
N SER A 44 14.28 11.57 -1.23
CA SER A 44 14.99 10.29 -1.20
C SER A 44 15.58 10.00 0.18
N ASP A 45 16.16 11.01 0.84
CA ASP A 45 16.73 10.86 2.18
C ASP A 45 15.69 10.39 3.21
N PHE A 46 14.48 10.94 3.15
CA PHE A 46 13.37 10.52 4.00
C PHE A 46 12.98 9.06 3.77
N TYR A 47 12.94 8.62 2.51
CA TYR A 47 12.68 7.23 2.18
C TYR A 47 13.75 6.29 2.75
N GLU A 48 15.03 6.60 2.56
CA GLU A 48 16.14 5.77 3.04
C GLU A 48 16.13 5.65 4.58
N GLU A 49 15.87 6.75 5.28
CA GLU A 49 15.77 6.77 6.74
C GLU A 49 14.61 5.88 7.24
N ILE A 50 13.44 6.00 6.61
CA ILE A 50 12.28 5.20 7.00
C ILE A 50 12.49 3.72 6.71
N ILE A 51 12.95 3.36 5.51
CA ILE A 51 13.11 1.96 5.13
C ILE A 51 14.17 1.26 5.97
N SER A 52 15.27 1.95 6.30
CA SER A 52 16.32 1.41 7.17
C SER A 52 15.85 1.15 8.61
N SER A 53 14.85 1.89 9.09
CA SER A 53 14.34 1.80 10.46
C SER A 53 12.96 1.15 10.60
N LEU A 54 12.27 0.86 9.49
CA LEU A 54 10.85 0.49 9.45
C LEU A 54 10.49 -0.65 10.40
N LEU A 55 11.24 -1.75 10.34
CA LEU A 55 10.99 -2.94 11.15
C LEU A 55 11.27 -2.71 12.65
N ALA A 56 12.20 -1.82 12.99
CA ALA A 56 12.55 -1.46 14.37
C ALA A 56 11.70 -0.32 14.93
N ASN A 57 10.95 0.39 14.08
CA ASN A 57 10.24 1.60 14.45
C ASN A 57 8.90 1.27 15.13
N GLU A 58 8.88 1.25 16.46
CA GLU A 58 7.68 0.98 17.27
C GLU A 58 6.65 2.13 17.24
N TYR A 59 7.01 3.31 16.73
CA TYR A 59 6.12 4.48 16.65
C TYR A 59 5.16 4.42 15.47
N ILE A 60 5.43 3.56 14.46
CA ILE A 60 4.50 3.30 13.37
C ILE A 60 3.45 2.32 13.88
N LYS A 61 2.34 2.88 14.36
CA LYS A 61 1.15 2.12 14.78
C LYS A 61 0.45 1.50 13.57
N GLU A 62 0.07 0.24 13.71
CA GLU A 62 -0.64 -0.57 12.70
C GLU A 62 -2.16 -0.29 12.69
N GLU A 63 -2.55 0.97 12.88
CA GLU A 63 -3.96 1.39 12.87
C GLU A 63 -4.48 1.52 11.44
N PRO A 64 -5.73 1.13 11.16
CA PRO A 64 -6.36 1.34 9.86
C PRO A 64 -6.32 2.81 9.44
N ILE A 65 -5.86 3.08 8.22
CA ILE A 65 -5.76 4.43 7.68
C ILE A 65 -7.12 4.87 7.15
N VAL A 66 -7.58 6.07 7.54
CA VAL A 66 -8.80 6.68 6.98
C VAL A 66 -8.38 7.79 6.04
N PHE A 67 -8.83 7.71 4.78
CA PHE A 67 -8.57 8.70 3.75
C PHE A 67 -9.71 9.71 3.67
N SER A 68 -9.44 10.88 3.11
CA SER A 68 -10.48 11.91 2.95
C SER A 68 -11.53 11.54 1.89
N ASN A 69 -11.18 10.65 0.95
CA ASN A 69 -12.04 10.23 -0.15
C ASN A 69 -11.98 8.71 -0.35
N THR A 70 -13.15 8.08 -0.52
CA THR A 70 -13.28 6.65 -0.84
C THR A 70 -12.55 6.24 -2.12
N GLU A 71 -12.41 7.11 -3.12
CA GLU A 71 -11.63 6.82 -4.34
C GLU A 71 -10.14 6.64 -4.03
N ILE A 72 -9.58 7.51 -3.18
CA ILE A 72 -8.18 7.40 -2.72
C ILE A 72 -8.03 6.13 -1.87
N ALA A 73 -9.00 5.83 -1.01
CA ALA A 73 -8.98 4.60 -0.23
C ALA A 73 -9.03 3.35 -1.12
N ARG A 74 -9.88 3.31 -2.16
CA ARG A 74 -9.92 2.18 -3.11
C ARG A 74 -8.61 2.02 -3.85
N SER A 75 -8.05 3.13 -4.34
CA SER A 75 -6.73 3.15 -4.98
C SER A 75 -5.67 2.59 -4.04
N PHE A 76 -5.67 3.03 -2.78
CA PHE A 76 -4.75 2.56 -1.76
C PHE A 76 -4.85 1.05 -1.54
N ILE A 77 -6.08 0.53 -1.41
CA ILE A 77 -6.27 -0.92 -1.20
C ILE A 77 -5.78 -1.72 -2.42
N GLU A 78 -6.05 -1.26 -3.64
CA GLU A 78 -5.58 -1.92 -4.86
C GLU A 78 -4.04 -1.93 -4.94
N ASP A 79 -3.39 -0.81 -4.65
CA ASP A 79 -1.94 -0.70 -4.64
C ASP A 79 -1.30 -1.49 -3.48
N GLY A 80 -1.94 -1.49 -2.31
CA GLY A 80 -1.51 -2.28 -1.15
C GLY A 80 -1.61 -3.79 -1.40
N LEU A 81 -2.65 -4.24 -2.11
CA LEU A 81 -2.75 -5.64 -2.56
C LEU A 81 -1.67 -6.00 -3.58
N ASN A 82 -1.31 -5.08 -4.48
CA ASN A 82 -0.19 -5.27 -5.40
C ASN A 82 1.15 -5.36 -4.66
N LEU A 83 1.35 -4.53 -3.64
CA LEU A 83 2.53 -4.56 -2.77
C LEU A 83 2.64 -5.91 -2.06
N ALA A 84 1.57 -6.37 -1.41
CA ALA A 84 1.51 -7.63 -0.67
C ALA A 84 1.57 -8.89 -1.58
N LEU A 85 1.52 -8.72 -2.90
CA LEU A 85 1.71 -9.79 -3.88
C LEU A 85 3.07 -9.73 -4.58
N ALA A 86 3.90 -8.72 -4.27
CA ALA A 86 5.14 -8.45 -5.00
C ALA A 86 6.22 -9.54 -4.83
N ASP A 87 6.14 -10.34 -3.76
CA ASP A 87 7.05 -11.44 -3.46
C ASP A 87 6.40 -12.84 -3.67
N ASP A 88 5.28 -12.88 -4.40
CA ASP A 88 4.43 -14.06 -4.66
C ASP A 88 3.88 -14.75 -3.37
N LYS A 89 3.98 -14.10 -2.20
CA LYS A 89 3.49 -14.64 -0.93
C LYS A 89 2.64 -13.61 -0.18
N LEU A 90 1.33 -13.63 -0.46
CA LEU A 90 0.39 -12.87 0.35
C LEU A 90 0.35 -13.38 1.80
N ASP A 91 0.81 -12.57 2.76
CA ASP A 91 0.71 -12.90 4.17
C ASP A 91 -0.72 -12.61 4.70
N ALA A 92 -1.19 -13.45 5.61
CA ALA A 92 -2.53 -13.32 6.17
C ALA A 92 -2.70 -12.03 7.01
N LYS A 93 -1.62 -11.49 7.59
CA LYS A 93 -1.67 -10.26 8.38
C LYS A 93 -1.78 -9.03 7.49
N GLU A 94 -1.10 -9.02 6.35
CA GLU A 94 -1.21 -7.95 5.35
C GLU A 94 -2.63 -7.86 4.82
N LEU A 95 -3.19 -9.01 4.38
CA LEU A 95 -4.56 -9.06 3.90
C LEU A 95 -5.55 -8.63 4.99
N LYS A 96 -5.36 -9.09 6.24
CA LYS A 96 -6.21 -8.68 7.35
C LYS A 96 -6.15 -7.17 7.60
N TRP A 97 -4.96 -6.58 7.52
CA TRP A 97 -4.77 -5.14 7.71
C TRP A 97 -5.37 -4.32 6.56
N LEU A 98 -5.19 -4.75 5.31
CA LEU A 98 -5.81 -4.13 4.14
C LEU A 98 -7.34 -4.21 4.21
N THR A 99 -7.91 -5.36 4.56
CA THR A 99 -9.36 -5.51 4.74
C THR A 99 -9.90 -4.65 5.89
N ALA A 100 -9.16 -4.53 7.00
CA ALA A 100 -9.53 -3.62 8.09
C ALA A 100 -9.50 -2.15 7.65
N THR A 101 -8.51 -1.77 6.85
CA THR A 101 -8.40 -0.43 6.26
C THR A 101 -9.54 -0.16 5.26
N ALA A 102 -9.89 -1.12 4.41
CA ALA A 102 -11.04 -1.03 3.52
C ALA A 102 -12.33 -0.78 4.32
N LYS A 103 -12.57 -1.57 5.38
CA LYS A 103 -13.72 -1.43 6.25
C LYS A 103 -13.79 -0.06 6.93
N ALA A 104 -12.65 0.47 7.38
CA ALA A 104 -12.58 1.80 8.00
C ALA A 104 -12.94 2.94 7.02
N ASN A 105 -12.82 2.70 5.71
CA ASN A 105 -13.18 3.64 4.64
C ASN A 105 -14.52 3.30 3.96
N SER A 106 -15.36 2.49 4.61
CA SER A 106 -16.68 2.06 4.08
C SER A 106 -16.59 1.30 2.74
N ILE A 107 -15.48 0.58 2.52
CA ILE A 107 -15.30 -0.32 1.38
C ILE A 107 -15.62 -1.74 1.86
N ASP A 108 -16.48 -2.42 1.12
CA ASP A 108 -16.93 -3.78 1.46
C ASP A 108 -15.82 -4.81 1.26
N GLU A 109 -15.77 -5.81 2.12
CA GLU A 109 -14.80 -6.91 2.04
C GLU A 109 -14.92 -7.70 0.73
N SER A 110 -16.13 -7.82 0.16
CA SER A 110 -16.33 -8.45 -1.15
C SER A 110 -15.59 -7.72 -2.27
N TRP A 111 -15.44 -6.39 -2.17
CA TRP A 111 -14.68 -5.61 -3.13
C TRP A 111 -13.19 -5.94 -3.05
N VAL A 112 -12.63 -6.03 -1.83
CA VAL A 112 -11.23 -6.41 -1.59
C VAL A 112 -10.96 -7.80 -2.14
N ASN A 113 -11.83 -8.78 -1.83
CA ASN A 113 -11.71 -10.15 -2.32
C ASN A 113 -11.80 -10.24 -3.85
N LYS A 114 -12.72 -9.48 -4.46
CA LYS A 114 -12.83 -9.41 -5.92
C LYS A 114 -11.54 -8.88 -6.53
N LYS A 115 -11.01 -7.78 -6.01
CA LYS A 115 -9.76 -7.17 -6.49
C LYS A 115 -8.56 -8.09 -6.32
N LEU A 116 -8.45 -8.76 -5.18
CA LEU A 116 -7.41 -9.75 -4.95
C LEU A 116 -7.45 -10.89 -5.99
N ASN A 117 -8.65 -11.39 -6.32
CA ASN A 117 -8.81 -12.42 -7.34
C ASN A 117 -8.46 -11.92 -8.75
N GLU A 118 -8.82 -10.67 -9.09
CA GLU A 118 -8.43 -10.02 -10.34
C GLU A 118 -6.90 -9.99 -10.48
N LEU A 119 -6.20 -9.49 -9.44
CA LEU A 119 -4.74 -9.39 -9.41
C LEU A 119 -4.04 -10.75 -9.50
N LYS A 120 -4.54 -11.75 -8.77
CA LYS A 120 -4.02 -13.13 -8.87
C LYS A 120 -4.24 -13.73 -10.25
N SER A 121 -5.32 -13.38 -10.95
CA SER A 121 -5.59 -13.86 -12.31
C SER A 121 -4.74 -13.17 -13.38
N SER A 122 -4.41 -11.89 -13.18
CA SER A 122 -3.58 -11.07 -14.09
C SER A 122 -2.07 -11.26 -13.89
N SER A 123 -1.66 -11.86 -12.77
CA SER A 123 -0.26 -12.18 -12.40
C SER A 123 0.58 -12.93 -13.45
N ARG A 124 -0.02 -13.41 -14.55
CA ARG A 124 0.73 -13.93 -15.71
C ARG A 124 1.43 -12.85 -16.54
N LEU A 125 1.33 -11.56 -16.19
CA LEU A 125 1.78 -10.42 -17.01
C LEU A 125 2.51 -9.30 -16.23
N PHE A 126 3.28 -9.62 -15.17
CA PHE A 126 4.03 -8.64 -14.34
C PHE A 126 5.22 -7.95 -15.05
N GLY A 127 5.01 -7.39 -16.24
CA GLY A 127 5.99 -6.54 -16.94
C GLY A 127 5.81 -5.05 -16.68
N ASN A 128 4.59 -4.59 -16.42
CA ASN A 128 4.24 -3.18 -16.23
C ASN A 128 3.04 -3.05 -15.27
N THR A 129 3.27 -3.09 -13.96
CA THR A 129 2.19 -2.81 -13.00
C THR A 129 1.91 -1.30 -13.01
N GLU A 130 0.84 -0.88 -13.68
CA GLU A 130 0.29 0.47 -13.50
C GLU A 130 -0.41 0.53 -12.14
N PHE A 131 0.11 1.33 -11.22
CA PHE A 131 -0.50 1.54 -9.91
C PHE A 131 -1.76 2.40 -10.03
N ALA A 132 -2.80 2.06 -9.26
CA ALA A 132 -4.08 2.74 -9.24
C ALA A 132 -3.90 4.24 -8.89
N LEU A 133 -2.97 4.57 -7.99
CA LEU A 133 -2.65 5.94 -7.64
C LEU A 133 -2.29 6.78 -8.86
N TYR A 134 -1.56 6.20 -9.81
CA TYR A 134 -1.01 6.95 -10.95
C TYR A 134 -2.10 7.38 -11.92
N SER A 135 -3.27 6.73 -11.87
CA SER A 135 -4.45 7.17 -12.61
C SER A 135 -5.13 8.39 -11.98
N LEU A 136 -4.81 8.72 -10.72
CA LEU A 136 -5.40 9.85 -10.01
C LEU A 136 -4.61 11.16 -10.18
N ILE A 137 -3.32 11.09 -10.55
CA ILE A 137 -2.35 12.22 -10.54
C ILE A 137 -1.64 12.48 -11.86
#